data_AF-A0A924F6W9-F1
#
_entry.id   AF-A0A924F6W9-F1
#
_cell.length_a   1.000
_cell.length_b   1.000
_cell.length_c   1.000
_cell.angle_alpha   90.00
_cell.angle_beta   90.00
_cell.angle_gamma   90.00
#
_symmetry.space_group_name_H-M   'P 1'
#
loop_
_entity.id
_entity.type
_entity.pdbx_description
1 polymer ?
#
loop_
_entity_poly.entity_id
_entity_poly.type
_entity_poly.pdbx_seq_one_letter_code
_entity_poly.pdbx_strand_id
1 'polypeptide(L)'
;MSNLSFSPALVGQLGFYAKRLKKEETTRRLGLVFVALALVVQSLAVFQPPESANASSPSDFVYGGLGLGANRSLNHFLAPYDSNATNLRDIMDTTGITRAEIASAQFGKFRTGNKLGWGREPREGATAIAVKNSAGTQVGSIFGRPLNVMNGQTDIYGWIGYSAHVGWFAIMQACGNLITDIVPPPVTPPPVTPPPVIPQPTPAKIIVSKTAANISQGNVAASTVAAKENDKITFTLTIENKGGTAKVTKLADVLTDTLEYSTLTDNGGGTFDTATKTLSWPDVTLGAGEKQTRSFAVQMLSTTPATPTGQSSPESYNCIMENAFSAGDSPISGLTIPVTCAPPKVIETITTELPHTGPRENMIFAGIVLAVVTYFFLRSRQLGKEVRLIRRDLNAGTI
;
A
#
# COMPACT_ATOMS: atom_id res chain seq x y z
N MET A 1 -10.16 87.10 -3.36
CA MET A 1 -8.97 86.96 -4.24
C MET A 1 -7.74 86.81 -3.35
N SER A 2 -7.50 85.60 -2.84
CA SER A 2 -6.31 85.26 -2.06
C SER A 2 -5.44 84.37 -2.94
N ASN A 3 -4.46 84.99 -3.61
CA ASN A 3 -3.39 84.30 -4.32
C ASN A 3 -2.56 83.50 -3.30
N LEU A 4 -2.80 82.19 -3.20
CA LEU A 4 -1.85 81.30 -2.56
C LEU A 4 -0.73 80.99 -3.55
N SER A 5 0.45 81.49 -3.21
CA SER A 5 1.71 81.28 -3.92
C SER A 5 2.01 79.78 -4.01
N PHE A 6 1.93 79.20 -5.21
CA PHE A 6 2.43 77.84 -5.43
C PHE A 6 3.95 77.84 -5.28
N SER A 7 4.43 77.27 -4.18
CA SER A 7 5.85 76.99 -3.96
C SER A 7 6.34 75.95 -4.99
N PRO A 8 7.45 76.21 -5.73
CA PRO A 8 8.03 75.28 -6.70
C PRO A 8 8.40 73.91 -6.11
N ALA A 9 8.51 73.80 -4.79
CA ALA A 9 8.80 72.54 -4.09
C ALA A 9 7.64 71.53 -4.11
N LEU A 10 6.39 71.96 -4.34
CA LEU A 10 5.22 71.06 -4.34
C LEU A 10 5.10 70.24 -5.64
N VAL A 11 5.55 70.78 -6.77
CA VAL A 11 5.40 70.14 -8.10
C VAL A 11 6.27 68.88 -8.20
N GLY A 12 7.46 68.89 -7.59
CA GLY A 12 8.32 67.71 -7.50
C GLY A 12 7.77 66.60 -6.60
N GLN A 13 7.09 66.95 -5.50
CA GLN A 13 6.46 65.98 -4.59
C GLN A 13 5.21 65.32 -5.18
N LEU A 14 4.42 66.06 -5.97
CA LEU A 14 3.25 65.53 -6.69
C LEU A 14 3.65 64.51 -7.77
N GLY A 15 4.75 64.74 -8.49
CA GLY A 15 5.27 63.79 -9.48
C GLY A 15 5.75 62.47 -8.84
N PHE A 16 6.39 62.55 -7.68
CA PHE A 16 6.82 61.38 -6.92
C PHE A 16 5.62 60.57 -6.38
N TYR A 17 4.60 61.26 -5.87
CA TYR A 17 3.36 60.64 -5.39
C TYR A 17 2.56 59.97 -6.52
N ALA A 18 2.43 60.63 -7.69
CA ALA A 18 1.73 60.05 -8.83
C ALA A 18 2.42 58.79 -9.37
N LYS A 19 3.76 58.78 -9.41
CA LYS A 19 4.54 57.62 -9.87
C LYS A 19 4.45 56.43 -8.89
N ARG A 20 4.42 56.72 -7.58
CA ARG A 20 4.20 55.72 -6.52
C ARG A 20 2.77 55.15 -6.53
N LEU A 21 1.76 56.01 -6.71
CA LEU A 21 0.36 55.59 -6.85
C LEU A 21 0.17 54.68 -8.06
N LYS A 22 0.80 55.00 -9.20
CA LYS A 22 0.75 54.16 -10.40
C LYS A 22 1.42 52.80 -10.20
N LYS A 23 2.52 52.75 -9.43
CA LYS A 23 3.21 51.49 -9.08
C LYS A 23 2.37 50.63 -8.12
N GLU A 24 1.74 51.23 -7.12
CA GLU A 24 0.80 50.55 -6.20
C GLU A 24 -0.45 50.02 -6.92
N GLU A 25 -0.95 50.74 -7.92
CA GLU A 25 -2.07 50.28 -8.74
C GLU A 25 -1.70 49.03 -9.57
N THR A 26 -0.51 49.00 -10.17
CA THR A 26 -0.03 47.80 -10.90
C THR A 26 0.12 46.58 -9.99
N THR A 27 0.66 46.76 -8.77
CA THR A 27 0.80 45.65 -7.82
C THR A 27 -0.56 45.14 -7.36
N ARG A 28 -1.54 46.03 -7.15
CA ARG A 28 -2.93 45.65 -6.82
C ARG A 28 -3.61 44.88 -7.95
N ARG A 29 -3.42 45.29 -9.20
CA ARG A 29 -3.98 44.59 -10.36
C ARG A 29 -3.38 43.19 -10.52
N LEU A 30 -2.07 43.03 -10.30
CA LEU A 30 -1.40 41.73 -10.39
C LEU A 30 -1.89 40.77 -9.29
N GLY A 31 -2.05 41.24 -8.05
CA GLY A 31 -2.58 40.44 -6.95
C GLY A 31 -4.01 39.94 -7.18
N LEU A 32 -4.88 40.78 -7.75
CA LEU A 32 -6.24 40.39 -8.13
C LEU A 32 -6.28 39.31 -9.21
N VAL A 33 -5.35 39.35 -10.17
CA VAL A 33 -5.23 38.32 -11.22
C VAL A 33 -4.85 36.96 -10.62
N PHE A 34 -3.94 36.92 -9.65
CA PHE A 34 -3.58 35.68 -8.96
C PHE A 34 -4.74 35.11 -8.12
N VAL A 35 -5.51 35.96 -7.45
CA VAL A 35 -6.71 35.52 -6.71
C VAL A 35 -7.78 34.99 -7.66
N ALA A 36 -7.99 35.63 -8.81
CA ALA A 36 -8.92 35.15 -9.83
C ALA A 36 -8.48 33.81 -10.43
N LEU A 37 -7.19 33.64 -10.73
CA LEU A 37 -6.63 32.37 -11.21
C LEU A 37 -6.79 31.26 -10.17
N ALA A 38 -6.55 31.54 -8.89
CA ALA A 38 -6.75 30.56 -7.81
C ALA A 38 -8.22 30.11 -7.70
N LEU A 39 -9.17 31.04 -7.85
CA LEU A 39 -10.61 30.72 -7.86
C LEU A 39 -11.02 29.91 -9.10
N VAL A 40 -10.43 30.17 -10.26
CA VAL A 40 -10.67 29.37 -11.48
C VAL A 40 -10.13 27.95 -11.32
N VAL A 41 -8.91 27.78 -10.78
CA VAL A 41 -8.33 26.45 -10.51
C VAL A 41 -9.17 25.68 -9.48
N GLN A 42 -9.67 26.34 -8.44
CA GLN A 42 -10.60 25.73 -7.48
C GLN A 42 -11.94 25.37 -8.11
N SER A 43 -12.47 26.19 -9.04
CA SER A 43 -13.71 25.87 -9.75
C SER A 43 -13.57 24.65 -10.66
N LEU A 44 -12.42 24.46 -11.32
CA LEU A 44 -12.16 23.30 -12.17
C LEU A 44 -12.07 21.98 -11.37
N ALA A 45 -11.66 22.04 -10.11
CA ALA A 45 -11.70 20.88 -9.21
C ALA A 45 -13.13 20.52 -8.75
N VAL A 46 -14.06 21.50 -8.76
CA VAL A 46 -15.49 21.31 -8.41
C VAL A 46 -16.33 20.88 -9.62
N PHE A 47 -15.83 21.11 -10.85
CA PHE A 47 -16.48 20.70 -12.10
C PHE A 47 -15.90 19.42 -12.72
N GLN A 48 -15.13 18.63 -11.97
CA GLN A 48 -14.98 17.22 -12.32
C GLN A 48 -16.22 16.48 -11.82
N PRO A 49 -17.08 15.95 -12.71
CA PRO A 49 -18.17 15.10 -12.27
C PRO A 49 -17.58 13.93 -11.46
N PRO A 50 -18.20 13.52 -10.33
CA PRO A 50 -17.85 12.26 -9.70
C PRO A 50 -17.99 11.17 -10.76
N GLU A 51 -17.05 10.21 -10.82
CA GLU A 51 -17.07 9.07 -11.74
C GLU A 51 -18.47 8.44 -11.82
N SER A 52 -19.25 8.86 -12.82
CA SER A 52 -20.64 8.43 -13.00
C SER A 52 -21.00 8.28 -14.49
N ALA A 53 -19.98 8.05 -15.33
CA ALA A 53 -20.14 7.72 -16.74
C ALA A 53 -19.50 6.37 -17.16
N ASN A 54 -19.06 5.56 -16.20
CA ASN A 54 -18.65 4.17 -16.43
C ASN A 54 -19.14 3.38 -15.21
N ALA A 55 -20.35 2.81 -15.26
CA ALA A 55 -20.97 2.19 -14.08
C ALA A 55 -20.21 0.91 -13.68
N SER A 56 -19.14 1.12 -12.93
CA SER A 56 -18.27 0.12 -12.31
C SER A 56 -18.34 0.39 -10.81
N SER A 57 -18.94 -0.52 -10.06
CA SER A 57 -19.01 -0.42 -8.60
C SER A 57 -17.85 -1.19 -7.97
N PRO A 58 -17.30 -0.74 -6.82
CA PRO A 58 -16.41 -1.56 -6.00
C PRO A 58 -17.00 -2.93 -5.63
N SER A 59 -18.34 -3.03 -5.65
CA SER A 59 -19.07 -4.28 -5.40
C SER A 59 -18.98 -5.30 -6.54
N ASP A 60 -18.52 -4.89 -7.73
CA ASP A 60 -18.57 -5.69 -8.95
C ASP A 60 -17.53 -6.81 -8.96
N PHE A 61 -17.93 -7.99 -9.40
CA PHE A 61 -17.00 -9.09 -9.67
C PHE A 61 -16.18 -8.82 -10.93
N VAL A 62 -16.82 -8.23 -11.95
CA VAL A 62 -16.20 -7.74 -13.18
C VAL A 62 -16.55 -6.27 -13.37
N TYR A 63 -15.58 -5.40 -13.14
CA TYR A 63 -15.72 -3.96 -13.29
C TYR A 63 -16.23 -3.57 -14.69
N GLY A 64 -17.35 -2.86 -14.76
CA GLY A 64 -17.99 -2.45 -16.01
C GLY A 64 -18.80 -3.54 -16.71
N GLY A 65 -18.95 -4.72 -16.09
CA GLY A 65 -19.83 -5.78 -16.56
C GLY A 65 -19.33 -6.54 -17.80
N LEU A 66 -20.26 -7.26 -18.44
CA LEU A 66 -19.99 -8.23 -19.50
C LEU A 66 -20.41 -7.72 -20.89
N GLY A 67 -20.46 -6.39 -21.05
CA GLY A 67 -20.83 -5.71 -22.28
C GLY A 67 -22.34 -5.68 -22.58
N LEU A 68 -22.75 -4.77 -23.47
CA LEU A 68 -24.14 -4.56 -23.90
C LEU A 68 -24.28 -4.76 -25.42
N GLY A 69 -25.49 -5.08 -25.87
CA GLY A 69 -25.81 -5.20 -27.30
C GLY A 69 -24.90 -6.19 -28.03
N ALA A 70 -24.25 -5.71 -29.11
CA ALA A 70 -23.31 -6.49 -29.91
C ALA A 70 -21.98 -6.81 -29.19
N ASN A 71 -21.61 -6.05 -28.16
CA ASN A 71 -20.40 -6.27 -27.36
C ASN A 71 -20.64 -7.18 -26.15
N ARG A 72 -21.86 -7.73 -26.02
CA ARG A 72 -22.18 -8.65 -24.93
C ARG A 72 -21.43 -9.96 -25.13
N SER A 73 -20.58 -10.33 -24.18
CA SER A 73 -19.79 -11.57 -24.27
C SER A 73 -19.46 -12.15 -22.91
N LEU A 74 -19.65 -13.47 -22.77
CA LEU A 74 -19.24 -14.21 -21.58
C LEU A 74 -17.70 -14.21 -21.42
N ASN A 75 -16.96 -13.99 -22.50
CA ASN A 75 -15.50 -13.89 -22.42
C ASN A 75 -15.04 -12.71 -21.55
N HIS A 76 -15.87 -11.67 -21.38
CA HIS A 76 -15.59 -10.59 -20.42
C HIS A 76 -15.59 -11.08 -18.96
N PHE A 77 -16.16 -12.25 -18.67
CA PHE A 77 -16.07 -12.92 -17.38
C PHE A 77 -15.02 -14.02 -17.38
N LEU A 78 -14.94 -14.84 -18.45
CA LEU A 78 -14.00 -15.97 -18.51
C LEU A 78 -12.53 -15.51 -18.54
N ALA A 79 -12.20 -14.41 -19.22
CA ALA A 79 -10.83 -13.91 -19.27
C ALA A 79 -10.29 -13.47 -17.87
N PRO A 80 -10.99 -12.61 -17.10
CA PRO A 80 -10.54 -12.29 -15.74
C PRO A 80 -10.64 -13.47 -14.77
N TYR A 81 -11.55 -14.42 -14.99
CA TYR A 81 -11.56 -15.68 -14.24
C TYR A 81 -10.26 -16.48 -14.51
N ASP A 82 -9.89 -16.66 -15.78
CA ASP A 82 -8.72 -17.47 -16.16
C ASP A 82 -7.41 -16.87 -15.64
N SER A 83 -7.28 -15.54 -15.66
CA SER A 83 -6.13 -14.83 -15.08
C SER A 83 -6.23 -14.65 -13.56
N ASN A 84 -7.31 -15.12 -12.93
CA ASN A 84 -7.67 -14.84 -11.53
C ASN A 84 -7.57 -13.35 -11.16
N ALA A 85 -7.96 -12.47 -12.07
CA ALA A 85 -7.99 -11.03 -11.80
C ALA A 85 -8.93 -10.77 -10.61
N THR A 86 -8.46 -9.95 -9.67
CA THR A 86 -9.20 -9.59 -8.44
C THR A 86 -9.78 -10.81 -7.69
N ASN A 87 -9.08 -11.95 -7.72
CA ASN A 87 -9.47 -13.21 -7.07
C ASN A 87 -10.80 -13.80 -7.61
N LEU A 88 -11.17 -13.50 -8.87
CA LEU A 88 -12.45 -13.95 -9.44
C LEU A 88 -12.55 -15.49 -9.54
N ARG A 89 -11.44 -16.19 -9.83
CA ARG A 89 -11.43 -17.66 -9.81
C ARG A 89 -11.64 -18.19 -8.40
N ASP A 90 -10.89 -17.66 -7.44
CA ASP A 90 -10.99 -18.07 -6.03
C ASP A 90 -12.41 -17.84 -5.46
N ILE A 91 -13.08 -16.76 -5.87
CA ILE A 91 -14.48 -16.49 -5.53
C ILE A 91 -15.39 -17.61 -6.03
N MET A 92 -15.32 -17.94 -7.32
CA MET A 92 -16.19 -18.95 -7.91
C MET A 92 -15.90 -20.35 -7.35
N ASP A 93 -14.63 -20.68 -7.15
CA ASP A 93 -14.18 -21.93 -6.52
C ASP A 93 -14.72 -22.04 -5.08
N THR A 94 -14.70 -20.93 -4.32
CA THR A 94 -15.29 -20.86 -2.96
C THR A 94 -16.80 -21.13 -2.98
N THR A 95 -17.49 -20.75 -4.06
CA THR A 95 -18.93 -21.02 -4.24
C THR A 95 -19.23 -22.39 -4.85
N GLY A 96 -18.20 -23.16 -5.23
CA GLY A 96 -18.35 -24.48 -5.87
C GLY A 96 -18.88 -24.44 -7.30
N ILE A 97 -18.87 -23.29 -7.96
CA ILE A 97 -19.28 -23.14 -9.36
C ILE A 97 -18.04 -23.28 -10.25
N THR A 98 -18.02 -24.30 -11.10
CA THR A 98 -16.86 -24.63 -11.93
C THR A 98 -16.78 -23.75 -13.18
N ARG A 99 -15.56 -23.59 -13.73
CA ARG A 99 -15.35 -22.93 -15.04
C ARG A 99 -16.20 -23.53 -16.16
N ALA A 100 -16.38 -24.85 -16.18
CA ALA A 100 -17.16 -25.54 -17.21
C ALA A 100 -18.66 -25.21 -17.11
N GLU A 101 -19.19 -25.12 -15.89
CA GLU A 101 -20.56 -24.68 -15.62
C GLU A 101 -20.77 -23.21 -16.00
N ILE A 102 -19.77 -22.36 -15.75
CA ILE A 102 -19.80 -20.95 -16.20
C ILE A 102 -19.82 -20.89 -17.73
N ALA A 103 -18.94 -21.64 -18.40
CA ALA A 103 -18.83 -21.64 -19.85
C ALA A 103 -20.07 -22.22 -20.56
N SER A 104 -20.85 -23.06 -19.89
CA SER A 104 -22.11 -23.61 -20.42
C SER A 104 -23.32 -22.69 -20.19
N ALA A 105 -23.18 -21.66 -19.35
CA ALA A 105 -24.25 -20.73 -19.03
C ALA A 105 -24.76 -19.99 -20.28
N GLN A 106 -26.08 -19.83 -20.37
CA GLN A 106 -26.75 -19.23 -21.51
C GLN A 106 -27.23 -17.83 -21.18
N PHE A 107 -27.05 -16.90 -22.11
CA PHE A 107 -27.56 -15.55 -21.91
C PHE A 107 -29.09 -15.55 -21.91
N GLY A 108 -29.67 -14.89 -20.92
CA GLY A 108 -31.11 -14.77 -20.78
C GLY A 108 -31.50 -13.71 -19.78
N LYS A 109 -32.75 -13.77 -19.32
CA LYS A 109 -33.27 -12.92 -18.25
C LYS A 109 -33.88 -13.76 -17.14
N PHE A 110 -33.79 -13.27 -15.92
CA PHE A 110 -34.41 -13.88 -14.74
C PHE A 110 -35.08 -12.81 -13.89
N ARG A 111 -36.11 -13.20 -13.15
CA ARG A 111 -36.79 -12.32 -12.19
C ARG A 111 -35.98 -12.28 -10.90
N THR A 112 -35.81 -11.09 -10.30
CA THR A 112 -35.09 -10.93 -9.03
C THR A 112 -35.65 -11.83 -7.93
N GLY A 113 -36.95 -11.75 -7.62
CA GLY A 113 -37.59 -12.60 -6.63
C GLY A 113 -36.87 -12.58 -5.28
N ASN A 114 -36.69 -13.75 -4.66
CA ASN A 114 -35.94 -13.92 -3.42
C ASN A 114 -34.49 -14.39 -3.65
N LYS A 115 -33.98 -14.28 -4.88
CA LYS A 115 -32.61 -14.69 -5.23
C LYS A 115 -31.60 -13.85 -4.46
N LEU A 116 -30.42 -14.37 -4.20
CA LEU A 116 -29.34 -13.68 -3.51
C LEU A 116 -28.33 -13.14 -4.51
N GLY A 117 -27.97 -11.86 -4.39
CA GLY A 117 -26.89 -11.25 -5.15
C GLY A 117 -25.63 -11.10 -4.31
N TRP A 118 -24.51 -11.56 -4.86
CA TRP A 118 -23.19 -11.59 -4.23
C TRP A 118 -22.28 -10.54 -4.87
N GLY A 119 -21.73 -9.66 -4.04
CA GLY A 119 -20.76 -8.64 -4.44
C GLY A 119 -19.60 -8.53 -3.46
N ARG A 120 -18.66 -7.62 -3.71
CA ARG A 120 -17.43 -7.47 -2.89
C ARG A 120 -17.56 -6.54 -1.69
N GLU A 121 -18.60 -5.71 -1.68
CA GLU A 121 -18.78 -4.66 -0.65
C GLU A 121 -19.75 -5.10 0.44
N PRO A 122 -19.41 -4.94 1.73
CA PRO A 122 -20.32 -5.22 2.83
C PRO A 122 -21.47 -4.22 2.82
N ARG A 123 -22.68 -4.71 3.11
CA ARG A 123 -23.88 -3.88 3.26
C ARG A 123 -24.71 -4.41 4.42
N GLU A 124 -25.55 -3.55 4.98
CA GLU A 124 -26.44 -3.90 6.07
C GLU A 124 -27.32 -5.10 5.69
N GLY A 125 -27.39 -6.10 6.58
CA GLY A 125 -28.14 -7.35 6.38
C GLY A 125 -27.50 -8.35 5.41
N ALA A 126 -26.26 -8.13 4.94
CA ALA A 126 -25.58 -9.07 4.06
C ALA A 126 -24.93 -10.23 4.83
N THR A 127 -24.96 -11.42 4.24
CA THR A 127 -24.23 -12.61 4.69
C THR A 127 -22.85 -12.63 4.05
N ALA A 128 -21.79 -12.76 4.85
CA ALA A 128 -20.42 -12.81 4.36
C ALA A 128 -19.96 -14.26 4.10
N ILE A 129 -19.23 -14.48 3.01
CA ILE A 129 -18.49 -15.71 2.72
C ILE A 129 -17.01 -15.34 2.56
N ALA A 130 -16.14 -16.00 3.34
CA ALA A 130 -14.70 -15.85 3.22
C ALA A 130 -14.19 -16.56 1.95
N VAL A 131 -13.47 -15.83 1.11
CA VAL A 131 -12.88 -16.35 -0.13
C VAL A 131 -11.48 -16.88 0.19
N LYS A 132 -11.20 -18.12 -0.19
CA LYS A 132 -9.90 -18.76 0.01
C LYS A 132 -9.23 -19.08 -1.32
N ASN A 133 -7.92 -18.89 -1.40
CA ASN A 133 -7.13 -19.35 -2.54
C ASN A 133 -6.88 -20.87 -2.48
N SER A 134 -6.23 -21.41 -3.51
CA SER A 134 -5.88 -22.84 -3.60
C SER A 134 -5.00 -23.36 -2.45
N ALA A 135 -4.31 -22.49 -1.72
CA ALA A 135 -3.51 -22.84 -0.53
C ALA A 135 -4.33 -22.83 0.77
N GLY A 136 -5.62 -22.46 0.71
CA GLY A 136 -6.51 -22.35 1.86
C GLY A 136 -6.41 -21.01 2.62
N THR A 137 -5.59 -20.07 2.13
CA THR A 137 -5.44 -18.73 2.73
C THR A 137 -6.61 -17.84 2.32
N GLN A 138 -7.17 -17.10 3.27
CA GLN A 138 -8.23 -16.13 2.98
C GLN A 138 -7.67 -14.94 2.18
N VAL A 139 -8.25 -14.66 1.02
CA VAL A 139 -7.85 -13.59 0.09
C VAL A 139 -8.91 -12.48 -0.06
N GLY A 140 -10.05 -12.63 0.60
CA GLY A 140 -11.11 -11.63 0.60
C GLY A 140 -12.41 -12.17 1.19
N SER A 141 -13.50 -11.44 0.97
CA SER A 141 -14.85 -11.89 1.30
C SER A 141 -15.84 -11.37 0.26
N ILE A 142 -16.90 -12.13 0.04
CA ILE A 142 -18.06 -11.71 -0.75
C ILE A 142 -19.27 -11.61 0.16
N PHE A 143 -20.20 -10.73 -0.17
CA PHE A 143 -21.35 -10.39 0.65
C PHE A 143 -22.62 -10.58 -0.16
N GLY A 144 -23.50 -11.47 0.33
CA GLY A 144 -24.75 -11.86 -0.29
C GLY A 144 -25.96 -11.26 0.41
N ARG A 145 -26.92 -10.76 -0.37
CA ARG A 145 -28.22 -10.29 0.16
C ARG A 145 -29.35 -10.49 -0.86
N PRO A 146 -30.63 -10.50 -0.44
CA PRO A 146 -31.76 -10.63 -1.34
C PRO A 146 -31.76 -9.55 -2.44
N LEU A 147 -31.89 -9.99 -3.69
CA LEU A 147 -31.78 -9.16 -4.88
C LEU A 147 -32.98 -8.22 -5.05
N ASN A 148 -34.12 -8.55 -4.46
CA ASN A 148 -35.27 -7.64 -4.37
C ASN A 148 -34.97 -6.39 -3.50
N VAL A 149 -34.11 -6.50 -2.48
CA VAL A 149 -33.63 -5.35 -1.70
C VAL A 149 -32.65 -4.51 -2.54
N MET A 150 -31.93 -5.14 -3.46
CA MET A 150 -30.94 -4.47 -4.31
C MET A 150 -31.58 -3.73 -5.48
N ASN A 151 -32.51 -4.40 -6.17
CA ASN A 151 -32.97 -4.01 -7.51
C ASN A 151 -34.51 -3.94 -7.62
N GLY A 152 -35.24 -4.16 -6.52
CA GLY A 152 -36.69 -4.31 -6.54
C GLY A 152 -37.15 -5.58 -7.23
N GLN A 153 -38.46 -5.68 -7.50
CA GLN A 153 -39.01 -6.75 -8.33
C GLN A 153 -38.86 -6.37 -9.81
N THR A 154 -37.82 -6.88 -10.47
CA THR A 154 -37.49 -6.57 -11.87
C THR A 154 -36.91 -7.78 -12.61
N ASP A 155 -36.87 -7.71 -13.94
CA ASP A 155 -36.17 -8.68 -14.79
C ASP A 155 -34.72 -8.20 -14.97
N ILE A 156 -33.76 -9.09 -14.71
CA ILE A 156 -32.32 -8.83 -14.87
C ILE A 156 -31.76 -9.74 -15.95
N TYR A 157 -30.90 -9.18 -16.79
CA TYR A 157 -30.17 -9.91 -17.81
C TYR A 157 -28.85 -10.46 -17.27
N GLY A 158 -28.51 -11.68 -17.69
CA GLY A 158 -27.29 -12.34 -17.28
C GLY A 158 -27.09 -13.69 -17.95
N TRP A 159 -25.98 -14.33 -17.65
CA TRP A 159 -25.71 -15.70 -18.08
C TRP A 159 -26.20 -16.65 -17.02
N ILE A 160 -27.19 -17.45 -17.37
CA ILE A 160 -27.92 -18.35 -16.49
C ILE A 160 -27.37 -19.75 -16.70
N GLY A 161 -26.95 -20.38 -15.60
CA GLY A 161 -26.37 -21.72 -15.60
C GLY A 161 -26.94 -22.58 -14.48
N TYR A 162 -26.46 -23.81 -14.45
CA TYR A 162 -26.73 -24.75 -13.38
C TYR A 162 -25.39 -25.30 -12.90
N SER A 163 -25.20 -25.29 -11.59
CA SER A 163 -24.06 -25.91 -10.93
C SER A 163 -24.53 -27.13 -10.14
N ALA A 164 -23.77 -28.21 -10.17
CA ALA A 164 -24.04 -29.37 -9.35
C ALA A 164 -23.99 -29.06 -7.85
N HIS A 165 -23.24 -28.02 -7.44
CA HIS A 165 -23.04 -27.65 -6.03
C HIS A 165 -24.08 -26.67 -5.50
N VAL A 166 -24.41 -25.62 -6.26
CA VAL A 166 -25.34 -24.56 -5.82
C VAL A 166 -26.69 -24.57 -6.52
N GLY A 167 -26.88 -25.46 -7.50
CA GLY A 167 -28.07 -25.48 -8.35
C GLY A 167 -28.08 -24.31 -9.32
N TRP A 168 -29.24 -23.66 -9.44
CA TRP A 168 -29.39 -22.52 -10.35
C TRP A 168 -28.49 -21.35 -9.94
N PHE A 169 -27.77 -20.80 -10.91
CA PHE A 169 -27.01 -19.57 -10.72
C PHE A 169 -27.13 -18.66 -11.94
N ALA A 170 -26.81 -17.38 -11.75
CA ALA A 170 -26.61 -16.46 -12.87
C ALA A 170 -25.43 -15.51 -12.62
N ILE A 171 -24.80 -15.06 -13.70
CA ILE A 171 -23.80 -14.00 -13.70
C ILE A 171 -24.45 -12.75 -14.30
N MET A 172 -24.60 -11.70 -13.50
CA MET A 172 -25.26 -10.46 -13.93
C MET A 172 -24.49 -9.80 -15.08
N GLN A 173 -25.21 -9.41 -16.13
CA GLN A 173 -24.59 -8.74 -17.28
C GLN A 173 -23.95 -7.40 -16.90
N ALA A 174 -24.56 -6.64 -15.99
CA ALA A 174 -24.14 -5.28 -15.67
C ALA A 174 -22.83 -5.19 -14.86
N CYS A 175 -22.48 -6.22 -14.09
CA CYS A 175 -21.41 -6.16 -13.09
C CYS A 175 -20.63 -7.47 -12.88
N GLY A 176 -21.04 -8.56 -13.55
CA GLY A 176 -20.46 -9.89 -13.34
C GLY A 176 -20.78 -10.51 -11.98
N ASN A 177 -21.60 -9.87 -11.14
CA ASN A 177 -21.94 -10.40 -9.83
C ASN A 177 -22.68 -11.73 -9.93
N LEU A 178 -22.36 -12.61 -8.99
CA LEU A 178 -23.00 -13.92 -8.88
C LEU A 178 -24.39 -13.77 -8.25
N ILE A 179 -25.36 -14.49 -8.82
CA ILE A 179 -26.70 -14.66 -8.28
C ILE A 179 -26.95 -16.14 -8.03
N THR A 180 -27.53 -16.48 -6.88
CA THR A 180 -27.91 -17.84 -6.51
C THR A 180 -29.28 -17.87 -5.86
N ASP A 181 -29.95 -19.02 -5.84
CA ASP A 181 -31.20 -19.21 -5.07
C ASP A 181 -30.94 -19.44 -3.57
N ILE A 182 -29.75 -19.92 -3.23
CA ILE A 182 -29.34 -20.26 -1.86
C ILE A 182 -28.03 -19.58 -1.50
N VAL A 183 -27.73 -19.45 -0.21
CA VAL A 183 -26.36 -19.20 0.23
C VAL A 183 -25.51 -20.40 -0.20
N PRO A 184 -24.44 -20.23 -1.00
CA PRO A 184 -23.57 -21.32 -1.39
C PRO A 184 -23.16 -22.13 -0.15
N PRO A 185 -23.49 -23.43 -0.08
CA PRO A 185 -23.07 -24.24 1.03
C PRO A 185 -21.53 -24.29 1.03
N PRO A 186 -20.89 -24.38 2.21
CA PRO A 186 -19.45 -24.57 2.28
C PRO A 186 -19.07 -25.70 1.33
N VAL A 187 -18.10 -25.45 0.43
CA VAL A 187 -17.58 -26.52 -0.43
C VAL A 187 -16.96 -27.53 0.51
N THR A 188 -17.72 -28.59 0.81
CA THR A 188 -17.18 -29.74 1.51
C THR A 188 -16.16 -30.33 0.54
N PRO A 189 -14.87 -30.42 0.90
CA PRO A 189 -13.95 -31.18 0.07
C PRO A 189 -14.60 -32.55 -0.17
N PRO A 190 -14.65 -33.03 -1.42
CA PRO A 190 -15.38 -34.25 -1.74
C PRO A 190 -14.97 -35.36 -0.78
N PRO A 191 -15.89 -36.24 -0.34
CA PRO A 191 -15.50 -37.47 0.33
C PRO A 191 -14.51 -38.18 -0.59
N VAL A 192 -13.27 -38.28 -0.16
CA VAL A 192 -12.22 -38.97 -0.91
C VAL A 192 -12.60 -40.45 -0.92
N THR A 193 -13.33 -40.89 -1.95
CA THR A 193 -13.32 -42.30 -2.33
C THR A 193 -11.93 -42.55 -2.90
N PRO A 194 -11.11 -43.44 -2.30
CA PRO A 194 -9.76 -43.66 -2.81
C PRO A 194 -9.88 -44.28 -4.21
N PRO A 195 -9.24 -43.72 -5.24
CA PRO A 195 -8.85 -44.50 -6.41
C PRO A 195 -7.96 -45.67 -5.94
N PRO A 196 -7.71 -46.71 -6.77
CA PRO A 196 -6.65 -47.67 -6.47
C PRO A 196 -5.40 -46.86 -6.12
N VAL A 197 -4.87 -47.06 -4.91
CA VAL A 197 -3.74 -46.30 -4.39
C VAL A 197 -2.54 -46.60 -5.27
N ILE A 198 -2.35 -45.80 -6.32
CA ILE A 198 -1.01 -45.43 -6.74
C ILE A 198 -0.63 -44.36 -5.72
N PRO A 199 0.31 -44.62 -4.80
CA PRO A 199 0.67 -43.64 -3.78
C PRO A 199 1.15 -42.37 -4.49
N GLN A 200 0.30 -41.34 -4.52
CA GLN A 200 0.70 -40.03 -4.99
C GLN A 200 1.73 -39.52 -3.98
N PRO A 201 2.98 -39.27 -4.40
CA PRO A 201 4.02 -38.93 -3.46
C PRO A 201 3.68 -37.59 -2.81
N THR A 202 3.73 -37.56 -1.48
CA THR A 202 3.48 -36.35 -0.68
C THR A 202 4.32 -35.20 -1.25
N PRO A 203 3.79 -34.00 -1.53
CA PRO A 203 4.61 -32.93 -2.09
C PRO A 203 5.80 -32.58 -1.19
N ALA A 204 6.90 -32.10 -1.79
CA ALA A 204 8.07 -31.65 -1.05
C ALA A 204 7.70 -30.54 -0.06
N LYS A 205 8.23 -30.63 1.17
CA LYS A 205 8.05 -29.62 2.21
C LYS A 205 9.40 -29.32 2.82
N ILE A 206 10.04 -28.29 2.30
CA ILE A 206 11.35 -27.85 2.78
C ILE A 206 11.15 -27.04 4.06
N ILE A 207 11.88 -27.44 5.10
CA ILE A 207 12.02 -26.70 6.34
C ILE A 207 13.48 -26.37 6.55
N VAL A 208 13.74 -25.23 7.18
CA VAL A 208 15.08 -24.80 7.54
C VAL A 208 15.16 -24.54 9.03
N SER A 209 16.33 -24.74 9.60
CA SER A 209 16.65 -24.29 10.95
C SER A 209 18.09 -23.79 11.01
N LYS A 210 18.31 -22.83 11.91
CA LYS A 210 19.62 -22.24 12.15
C LYS A 210 19.94 -22.26 13.63
N THR A 211 21.17 -22.66 13.95
CA THR A 211 21.74 -22.57 15.29
C THR A 211 23.12 -21.93 15.23
N ALA A 212 23.61 -21.42 16.36
CA ALA A 212 24.97 -20.94 16.47
C ALA A 212 25.58 -21.31 17.82
N ALA A 213 26.88 -21.61 17.81
CA ALA A 213 27.67 -21.88 18.99
C ALA A 213 28.83 -20.90 19.08
N ASN A 214 29.03 -20.33 20.26
CA ASN A 214 30.23 -19.56 20.58
C ASN A 214 31.32 -20.53 21.02
N ILE A 215 32.26 -20.82 20.11
CA ILE A 215 33.31 -21.81 20.35
C ILE A 215 34.43 -21.25 21.25
N SER A 216 34.57 -19.92 21.33
CA SER A 216 35.51 -19.26 22.24
C SER A 216 35.05 -19.29 23.70
N GLN A 217 33.73 -19.33 23.94
CA GLN A 217 33.13 -19.37 25.28
C GLN A 217 32.66 -20.78 25.69
N GLY A 218 33.34 -21.83 25.22
CA GLY A 218 33.08 -23.22 25.65
C GLY A 218 31.98 -23.95 24.86
N ASN A 219 31.77 -23.58 23.59
CA ASN A 219 30.76 -24.18 22.70
C ASN A 219 29.31 -24.01 23.19
N VAL A 220 29.04 -22.91 23.91
CA VAL A 220 27.69 -22.55 24.37
C VAL A 220 26.84 -22.04 23.22
N ALA A 221 25.51 -22.19 23.31
CA ALA A 221 24.59 -21.62 22.34
C ALA A 221 24.75 -20.10 22.30
N ALA A 222 25.10 -19.53 21.14
CA ALA A 222 25.44 -18.11 21.03
C ALA A 222 24.27 -17.18 21.39
N SER A 223 23.02 -17.64 21.26
CA SER A 223 21.82 -16.90 21.68
C SER A 223 21.67 -16.74 23.20
N THR A 224 22.48 -17.45 24.00
CA THR A 224 22.36 -17.47 25.48
C THR A 224 23.42 -16.67 26.21
N VAL A 225 24.51 -16.30 25.52
CA VAL A 225 25.64 -15.57 26.12
C VAL A 225 26.07 -14.47 25.17
N ALA A 226 26.32 -13.27 25.70
CA ALA A 226 26.78 -12.16 24.90
C ALA A 226 28.16 -12.47 24.27
N ALA A 227 28.25 -12.33 22.95
CA ALA A 227 29.49 -12.41 22.22
C ALA A 227 30.42 -11.26 22.61
N LYS A 228 31.71 -11.56 22.75
CA LYS A 228 32.76 -10.61 23.13
C LYS A 228 33.72 -10.38 21.96
N GLU A 229 34.57 -9.37 22.09
CA GLU A 229 35.58 -9.08 21.07
C GLU A 229 36.44 -10.33 20.81
N ASN A 230 36.74 -10.58 19.53
CA ASN A 230 37.51 -11.74 19.08
C ASN A 230 36.87 -13.12 19.36
N ASP A 231 35.63 -13.22 19.84
CA ASP A 231 34.95 -14.51 19.90
C ASP A 231 34.78 -15.11 18.50
N LYS A 232 34.84 -16.44 18.42
CA LYS A 232 34.50 -17.19 17.21
C LYS A 232 33.11 -17.79 17.38
N ILE A 233 32.27 -17.58 16.37
CA ILE A 233 30.91 -18.10 16.34
C ILE A 233 30.77 -18.98 15.11
N THR A 234 30.35 -20.22 15.32
CA THR A 234 30.04 -21.16 14.25
C THR A 234 28.54 -21.26 14.10
N PHE A 235 28.04 -20.95 12.91
CA PHE A 235 26.65 -21.14 12.54
C PHE A 235 26.46 -22.52 11.92
N THR A 236 25.34 -23.17 12.22
CA THR A 236 24.94 -24.44 11.63
C THR A 236 23.57 -24.28 11.00
N LEU A 237 23.52 -24.45 9.69
CA LEU A 237 22.34 -24.33 8.84
C LEU A 237 21.86 -25.73 8.52
N THR A 238 20.62 -26.01 8.83
CA THR A 238 20.00 -27.29 8.55
C THR A 238 18.86 -27.09 7.59
N ILE A 239 18.80 -27.94 6.58
CA ILE A 239 17.68 -28.03 5.65
C ILE A 239 17.17 -29.45 5.60
N GLU A 240 15.85 -29.61 5.63
CA GLU A 240 15.20 -30.92 5.61
C GLU A 240 13.97 -30.90 4.73
N ASN A 241 13.80 -31.93 3.91
CA ASN A 241 12.56 -32.15 3.18
C ASN A 241 11.64 -33.10 3.97
N LYS A 242 10.67 -32.53 4.69
CA LYS A 242 9.62 -33.28 5.39
C LYS A 242 8.49 -33.77 4.45
N GLY A 243 8.62 -33.53 3.16
CA GLY A 243 7.69 -33.99 2.13
C GLY A 243 8.08 -35.35 1.55
N GLY A 244 7.35 -35.77 0.52
CA GLY A 244 7.45 -37.10 -0.12
C GLY A 244 7.98 -37.10 -1.56
N THR A 245 8.18 -35.93 -2.18
CA THR A 245 8.84 -35.76 -3.48
C THR A 245 10.15 -35.02 -3.32
N ALA A 246 11.09 -35.23 -4.24
CA ALA A 246 12.31 -34.43 -4.29
C ALA A 246 12.01 -32.96 -4.68
N LYS A 247 12.80 -32.02 -4.17
CA LYS A 247 12.75 -30.60 -4.58
C LYS A 247 14.14 -30.00 -4.63
N VAL A 248 14.39 -29.24 -5.70
CA VAL A 248 15.58 -28.39 -5.83
C VAL A 248 15.35 -27.11 -5.03
N THR A 249 16.35 -26.71 -4.24
CA THR A 249 16.26 -25.51 -3.41
C THR A 249 17.57 -24.73 -3.39
N LYS A 250 17.44 -23.40 -3.34
CA LYS A 250 18.56 -22.46 -3.33
C LYS A 250 18.82 -22.02 -1.90
N LEU A 251 20.04 -22.19 -1.41
CA LEU A 251 20.40 -21.85 -0.04
C LEU A 251 21.05 -20.47 -0.01
N ALA A 252 20.56 -19.60 0.86
CA ALA A 252 21.10 -18.26 1.05
C ALA A 252 21.03 -17.82 2.51
N ASP A 253 22.09 -17.19 3.00
CA ASP A 253 22.23 -16.67 4.35
C ASP A 253 22.63 -15.19 4.29
N VAL A 254 21.77 -14.31 4.79
CA VAL A 254 21.99 -12.86 4.75
C VAL A 254 22.80 -12.47 5.98
N LEU A 255 23.99 -11.91 5.75
CA LEU A 255 24.97 -11.56 6.77
C LEU A 255 25.08 -10.05 7.02
N THR A 256 24.16 -9.24 6.49
CA THR A 256 24.23 -7.77 6.57
C THR A 256 24.47 -7.29 8.00
N ASP A 257 23.61 -7.69 8.93
CA ASP A 257 23.71 -7.33 10.34
C ASP A 257 24.85 -8.09 11.05
N THR A 258 25.01 -9.37 10.74
CA THR A 258 26.11 -10.20 11.26
C THR A 258 27.49 -9.56 11.03
N LEU A 259 27.71 -8.94 9.87
CA LEU A 259 28.97 -8.33 9.49
C LEU A 259 29.18 -6.92 10.06
N GLU A 260 28.20 -6.34 10.74
CA GLU A 260 28.40 -5.12 11.51
C GLU A 260 29.31 -5.39 12.72
N TYR A 261 29.25 -6.62 13.26
CA TYR A 261 29.94 -7.02 14.49
C TYR A 261 31.07 -8.02 14.28
N SER A 262 31.17 -8.59 13.09
CA SER A 262 32.05 -9.72 12.84
C SER A 262 32.64 -9.71 11.43
N THR A 263 33.66 -10.53 11.24
CA THR A 263 34.25 -10.83 9.94
C THR A 263 33.95 -12.29 9.60
N LEU A 264 33.56 -12.55 8.35
CA LEU A 264 33.41 -13.91 7.86
C LEU A 264 34.81 -14.55 7.75
N THR A 265 35.01 -15.67 8.44
CA THR A 265 36.32 -16.34 8.55
C THR A 265 36.36 -17.71 7.86
N ASP A 266 35.21 -18.36 7.74
CA ASP A 266 35.03 -19.58 6.97
C ASP A 266 33.66 -19.51 6.30
N ASN A 267 33.66 -19.68 4.97
CA ASN A 267 32.45 -19.63 4.15
C ASN A 267 31.70 -20.96 4.11
N GLY A 268 32.25 -22.04 4.67
CA GLY A 268 31.53 -23.32 4.74
C GLY A 268 31.21 -23.92 3.37
N GLY A 269 32.07 -23.68 2.37
CA GLY A 269 31.83 -24.04 0.97
C GLY A 269 30.83 -23.15 0.23
N GLY A 270 30.39 -22.04 0.83
CA GLY A 270 29.53 -21.04 0.19
C GLY A 270 30.31 -19.97 -0.57
N THR A 271 29.63 -19.32 -1.50
CA THR A 271 30.12 -18.13 -2.23
C THR A 271 29.53 -16.88 -1.58
N PHE A 272 30.41 -15.98 -1.13
CA PHE A 272 30.01 -14.72 -0.49
C PHE A 272 29.93 -13.59 -1.51
N ASP A 273 28.76 -12.96 -1.61
CA ASP A 273 28.55 -11.75 -2.39
C ASP A 273 28.76 -10.51 -1.51
N THR A 274 29.79 -9.74 -1.81
CA THR A 274 30.16 -8.54 -1.05
C THR A 274 29.19 -7.37 -1.20
N ALA A 275 28.40 -7.32 -2.28
CA ALA A 275 27.45 -6.26 -2.56
C ALA A 275 26.13 -6.49 -1.81
N THR A 276 25.64 -7.72 -1.82
CA THR A 276 24.39 -8.11 -1.13
C THR A 276 24.62 -8.64 0.29
N LYS A 277 25.88 -8.77 0.72
CA LYS A 277 26.29 -9.35 2.01
C LYS A 277 25.64 -10.72 2.27
N THR A 278 25.50 -11.52 1.22
CA THR A 278 24.81 -12.81 1.27
C THR A 278 25.77 -13.94 0.97
N LEU A 279 25.75 -14.98 1.81
CA LEU A 279 26.45 -16.24 1.58
C LEU A 279 25.49 -17.23 0.91
N SER A 280 25.90 -17.81 -0.21
CA SER A 280 25.05 -18.72 -1.00
C SER A 280 25.76 -20.03 -1.32
N TRP A 281 25.02 -21.12 -1.47
CA TRP A 281 25.56 -22.43 -1.86
C TRP A 281 24.91 -22.90 -3.16
N PRO A 282 25.56 -23.83 -3.89
CA PRO A 282 24.96 -24.46 -5.06
C PRO A 282 23.59 -25.07 -4.76
N ASP A 283 22.72 -25.06 -5.76
CA ASP A 283 21.39 -25.66 -5.69
C ASP A 283 21.48 -27.13 -5.22
N VAL A 284 20.67 -27.47 -4.23
CA VAL A 284 20.60 -28.83 -3.68
C VAL A 284 19.27 -29.47 -4.02
N THR A 285 19.31 -30.71 -4.48
CA THR A 285 18.11 -31.55 -4.62
C THR A 285 17.97 -32.38 -3.35
N LEU A 286 16.88 -32.18 -2.62
CA LEU A 286 16.57 -32.95 -1.41
C LEU A 286 15.47 -33.97 -1.71
N GLY A 287 15.79 -35.25 -1.58
CA GLY A 287 14.82 -36.35 -1.60
C GLY A 287 13.87 -36.32 -0.39
N ALA A 288 12.87 -37.21 -0.38
CA ALA A 288 11.94 -37.32 0.73
C ALA A 288 12.65 -37.71 2.03
N GLY A 289 12.41 -36.97 3.12
CA GLY A 289 13.07 -37.18 4.42
C GLY A 289 14.56 -36.82 4.43
N GLU A 290 15.13 -36.36 3.32
CA GLU A 290 16.53 -36.02 3.26
C GLU A 290 16.82 -34.75 4.06
N LYS A 291 17.92 -34.80 4.81
CA LYS A 291 18.41 -33.72 5.64
C LYS A 291 19.86 -33.42 5.26
N GLN A 292 20.18 -32.15 5.10
CA GLN A 292 21.54 -31.68 4.89
C GLN A 292 21.89 -30.54 5.83
N THR A 293 23.18 -30.40 6.10
CA THR A 293 23.72 -29.36 6.96
C THR A 293 24.86 -28.62 6.27
N ARG A 294 24.98 -27.32 6.54
CA ARG A 294 26.13 -26.47 6.22
C ARG A 294 26.57 -25.75 7.48
N SER A 295 27.86 -25.45 7.59
CA SER A 295 28.38 -24.67 8.71
C SER A 295 29.35 -23.64 8.18
N PHE A 296 29.26 -22.43 8.70
CA PHE A 296 30.17 -21.33 8.39
C PHE A 296 30.56 -20.63 9.69
N ALA A 297 31.67 -19.90 9.69
CA ALA A 297 32.19 -19.30 10.92
C ALA A 297 32.53 -17.83 10.74
N VAL A 298 32.19 -17.05 11.76
CA VAL A 298 32.57 -15.63 11.86
C VAL A 298 33.45 -15.42 13.09
N GLN A 299 34.27 -14.38 13.03
CA GLN A 299 35.00 -13.88 14.19
C GLN A 299 34.57 -12.46 14.51
N MET A 300 34.16 -12.24 15.75
CA MET A 300 33.83 -10.93 16.29
C MET A 300 35.01 -9.98 16.11
N LEU A 301 34.69 -8.72 15.81
CA LEU A 301 35.69 -7.67 15.69
C LEU A 301 36.52 -7.54 16.97
N SER A 302 37.77 -7.10 16.83
CA SER A 302 38.67 -6.87 17.97
C SER A 302 38.25 -5.68 18.84
N THR A 303 37.38 -4.82 18.32
CA THR A 303 36.75 -3.70 19.02
C THR A 303 35.27 -3.63 18.62
N THR A 304 34.35 -3.73 19.57
CA THR A 304 32.91 -3.62 19.28
C THR A 304 32.55 -2.18 18.87
N PRO A 305 31.91 -1.95 17.71
CA PRO A 305 31.44 -0.63 17.32
C PRO A 305 30.40 -0.09 18.32
N ALA A 306 30.60 1.13 18.82
CA ALA A 306 29.79 1.73 19.88
C ALA A 306 28.83 2.82 19.36
N THR A 307 28.55 2.88 18.06
CA THR A 307 27.86 4.02 17.43
C THR A 307 26.71 3.55 16.55
N PRO A 308 25.44 3.70 16.98
CA PRO A 308 24.28 3.59 16.11
C PRO A 308 24.42 4.57 14.95
N THR A 309 24.14 4.15 13.73
CA THR A 309 24.12 5.04 12.55
C THR A 309 22.87 5.92 12.57
N GLY A 310 22.82 6.90 13.50
CA GLY A 310 21.79 7.93 13.56
C GLY A 310 20.35 7.45 13.75
N GLN A 311 19.40 8.39 13.87
CA GLN A 311 17.97 8.11 14.05
C GLN A 311 17.31 7.39 12.84
N SER A 312 18.04 7.17 11.74
CA SER A 312 17.51 6.66 10.48
C SER A 312 17.54 5.12 10.35
N SER A 313 18.29 4.41 11.20
CA SER A 313 18.35 2.94 11.22
C SER A 313 18.54 2.44 12.65
N PRO A 314 17.48 2.44 13.48
CA PRO A 314 17.57 2.08 14.91
C PRO A 314 18.00 0.62 15.16
N GLU A 315 17.88 -0.25 14.15
CA GLU A 315 18.28 -1.66 14.24
C GLU A 315 19.75 -1.90 13.90
N SER A 316 20.46 -0.93 13.30
CA SER A 316 21.88 -1.07 12.98
C SER A 316 22.75 -0.67 14.18
N TYR A 317 23.78 -1.46 14.45
CA TYR A 317 24.67 -1.32 15.60
C TYR A 317 23.92 -1.27 16.97
N ASN A 318 22.81 -2.01 17.13
CA ASN A 318 21.94 -2.04 18.33
C ASN A 318 22.37 -3.04 19.44
N CYS A 319 23.54 -3.65 19.29
CA CYS A 319 24.16 -4.67 20.16
C CYS A 319 23.49 -6.04 20.11
N ILE A 320 22.73 -6.27 19.05
CA ILE A 320 22.03 -7.51 18.78
C ILE A 320 22.43 -7.92 17.38
N MET A 321 23.21 -9.00 17.27
CA MET A 321 23.60 -9.55 16.00
C MET A 321 22.51 -10.48 15.48
N GLU A 322 21.90 -10.10 14.38
CA GLU A 322 20.91 -10.88 13.67
C GLU A 322 21.52 -11.60 12.48
N ASN A 323 20.91 -12.74 12.19
CA ASN A 323 21.24 -13.51 11.03
C ASN A 323 20.00 -14.23 10.49
N ALA A 324 19.82 -14.24 9.17
CA ALA A 324 18.70 -14.88 8.50
C ALA A 324 19.15 -15.93 7.47
N PHE A 325 18.67 -17.16 7.62
CA PHE A 325 18.87 -18.25 6.66
C PHE A 325 17.59 -18.59 5.91
N SER A 326 17.69 -18.79 4.60
CA SER A 326 16.59 -19.08 3.70
C SER A 326 16.91 -20.22 2.72
N ALA A 327 15.85 -20.91 2.27
CA ALA A 327 15.94 -21.96 1.27
C ALA A 327 14.79 -21.86 0.26
N GLY A 328 15.03 -21.19 -0.87
CA GLY A 328 13.99 -20.84 -1.83
C GLY A 328 12.81 -20.12 -1.17
N ASP A 329 11.59 -20.58 -1.44
CA ASP A 329 10.35 -19.99 -0.88
C ASP A 329 10.01 -20.50 0.55
N SER A 330 10.91 -21.22 1.21
CA SER A 330 10.66 -21.75 2.56
C SER A 330 10.70 -20.64 3.61
N PRO A 331 9.97 -20.78 4.73
CA PRO A 331 10.04 -19.81 5.82
C PRO A 331 11.49 -19.57 6.28
N ILE A 332 11.86 -18.31 6.46
CA ILE A 332 13.21 -17.91 6.88
C ILE A 332 13.44 -18.35 8.33
N SER A 333 14.63 -18.88 8.63
CA SER A 333 15.09 -19.15 9.99
C SER A 333 16.02 -18.03 10.44
N GLY A 334 15.52 -17.14 11.29
CA GLY A 334 16.31 -16.10 11.95
C GLY A 334 16.99 -16.60 13.23
N LEU A 335 18.13 -15.99 13.58
CA LEU A 335 18.81 -16.17 14.86
C LEU A 335 19.34 -14.83 15.36
N THR A 336 19.21 -14.62 16.66
CA THR A 336 19.62 -13.40 17.34
C THR A 336 20.68 -13.73 18.40
N ILE A 337 21.78 -12.98 18.41
CA ILE A 337 22.93 -13.18 19.29
C ILE A 337 23.23 -11.85 20.00
N PRO A 338 23.15 -11.79 21.35
CA PRO A 338 23.55 -10.59 22.07
C PRO A 338 25.04 -10.31 21.90
N VAL A 339 25.43 -9.04 21.77
CA VAL A 339 26.83 -8.61 21.65
C VAL A 339 27.18 -7.68 22.81
N THR A 340 28.40 -7.84 23.35
CA THR A 340 28.91 -6.96 24.40
C THR A 340 29.34 -5.63 23.79
N CYS A 341 28.56 -4.57 24.04
CA CYS A 341 28.87 -3.21 23.62
C CYS A 341 29.31 -2.34 24.79
N ALA A 342 30.13 -1.32 24.48
CA ALA A 342 30.33 -0.21 25.40
C ALA A 342 29.01 0.57 25.58
N PRO A 343 28.70 1.07 26.79
CA PRO A 343 27.53 1.91 27.00
C PRO A 343 27.61 3.14 26.06
N PRO A 344 26.50 3.52 25.40
CA PRO A 344 26.51 4.64 24.47
C PRO A 344 26.99 5.89 25.21
N LYS A 345 27.95 6.63 24.62
CA LYS A 345 28.27 7.98 25.09
C LYS A 345 27.00 8.80 24.90
N VAL A 346 26.39 9.23 26.01
CA VAL A 346 25.23 10.12 25.99
C VAL A 346 25.66 11.44 25.38
N ILE A 347 25.47 11.57 24.06
CA ILE A 347 25.50 12.88 23.41
C ILE A 347 24.06 13.37 23.51
N GLU A 348 23.84 14.33 24.41
CA GLU A 348 22.56 15.02 24.57
C GLU A 348 22.09 15.54 23.22
N THR A 349 21.07 14.90 22.66
CA THR A 349 20.48 15.32 21.39
C THR A 349 19.60 16.52 21.69
N ILE A 350 20.16 17.72 21.51
CA ILE A 350 19.42 18.97 21.62
C ILE A 350 18.51 19.06 20.38
N THR A 351 17.24 18.72 20.60
CA THR A 351 16.04 19.03 19.78
C THR A 351 16.00 18.46 18.35
N THR A 352 15.28 17.36 18.17
CA THR A 352 14.85 16.84 16.86
C THR A 352 13.35 17.00 16.63
N GLU A 353 12.78 18.20 16.78
CA GLU A 353 11.48 18.51 16.17
C GLU A 353 11.42 19.96 15.67
N LEU A 354 11.10 20.14 14.38
CA LEU A 354 10.53 21.40 13.90
C LEU A 354 9.07 21.46 14.37
N PRO A 355 8.57 22.62 14.84
CA PRO A 355 7.22 22.71 15.40
C PRO A 355 6.17 22.34 14.34
N HIS A 356 5.36 21.34 14.68
CA HIS A 356 4.20 20.93 13.91
C HIS A 356 3.23 22.10 13.72
N THR A 357 3.05 22.57 12.49
CA THR A 357 1.95 23.48 12.12
C THR A 357 0.77 22.63 11.64
N GLY A 358 -0.18 22.39 12.55
CA GLY A 358 -1.36 21.58 12.28
C GLY A 358 -2.40 22.32 11.42
N PRO A 359 -3.51 21.64 11.07
CA PRO A 359 -4.63 22.23 10.33
C PRO A 359 -5.19 23.50 11.00
N ARG A 360 -5.10 23.60 12.33
CA ARG A 360 -5.57 24.74 13.11
C ARG A 360 -4.68 25.97 12.90
N GLU A 361 -3.36 25.80 12.91
CA GLU A 361 -2.37 26.85 12.68
C GLU A 361 -2.49 27.40 11.25
N ASN A 362 -2.73 26.53 10.26
CA ASN A 362 -2.96 26.92 8.87
C ASN A 362 -4.26 27.70 8.66
N MET A 363 -5.34 27.36 9.38
CA MET A 363 -6.60 28.11 9.34
C MET A 363 -6.48 29.49 10.01
N ILE A 364 -5.73 29.60 11.11
CA ILE A 364 -5.43 30.89 11.74
C ILE A 364 -4.61 31.77 10.79
N PHE A 365 -3.56 31.21 10.17
CA PHE A 365 -2.74 31.93 9.20
C PHE A 365 -3.56 32.40 7.99
N ALA A 366 -4.41 31.55 7.41
CA ALA A 366 -5.28 31.91 6.31
C ALA A 366 -6.28 33.02 6.68
N GLY A 367 -6.84 32.98 7.89
CA GLY A 367 -7.73 34.02 8.41
C GLY A 367 -7.02 35.38 8.56
N ILE A 368 -5.78 35.39 9.06
CA ILE A 368 -4.95 36.60 9.17
C ILE A 368 -4.67 37.18 7.78
N VAL A 369 -4.29 36.33 6.81
CA VAL A 369 -4.04 36.77 5.43
C VAL A 369 -5.30 37.37 4.80
N LEU A 370 -6.46 36.75 4.97
CA LEU A 370 -7.74 37.27 4.45
C LEU A 370 -8.11 38.62 5.07
N ALA A 371 -7.90 38.79 6.37
CA ALA A 371 -8.15 40.05 7.06
C ALA A 371 -7.24 41.18 6.53
N VAL A 372 -5.96 40.88 6.33
CA VAL A 372 -4.98 41.83 5.77
C VAL A 372 -5.35 42.23 4.35
N VAL A 373 -5.69 41.26 3.49
CA VAL A 373 -6.12 41.52 2.11
C VAL A 373 -7.39 42.38 2.07
N THR A 374 -8.38 42.06 2.89
CA THR A 374 -9.64 42.80 2.98
C THR A 374 -9.42 44.24 3.44
N TYR A 375 -8.57 44.44 4.45
CA TYR A 375 -8.19 45.76 4.93
C TYR A 375 -7.54 46.60 3.83
N PHE A 376 -6.56 46.04 3.10
CA PHE A 376 -5.91 46.76 2.00
C PHE A 376 -6.87 47.02 0.83
N PHE A 377 -7.84 46.15 0.57
CA PHE A 377 -8.88 46.38 -0.44
C PHE A 377 -9.80 47.55 -0.06
N LEU A 378 -10.31 47.56 1.17
CA LEU A 378 -11.16 48.64 1.66
C LEU A 378 -10.41 49.97 1.71
N ARG A 379 -9.17 49.97 2.20
CA ARG A 379 -8.31 51.16 2.22
C ARG A 379 -8.00 51.68 0.81
N SER A 380 -7.91 50.79 -0.19
CA SER A 380 -7.82 51.17 -1.60
C SER A 380 -9.00 52.01 -2.06
N ARG A 381 -10.22 51.54 -1.73
CA ARG A 381 -11.45 52.18 -2.18
C ARG A 381 -11.66 53.51 -1.48
N GLN A 382 -11.30 53.58 -0.21
CA GLN A 382 -11.34 54.82 0.55
C GLN A 382 -10.42 55.89 -0.08
N LEU A 383 -9.14 55.57 -0.29
CA LEU A 383 -8.19 56.48 -0.92
C LEU A 383 -8.65 56.92 -2.33
N GLY A 384 -9.24 56.00 -3.11
CA GLY A 384 -9.81 56.34 -4.41
C GLY A 384 -10.97 57.34 -4.33
N LYS A 385 -11.83 57.26 -3.31
CA LYS A 385 -12.89 58.25 -3.08
C LYS A 385 -12.33 59.59 -2.64
N GLU A 386 -11.35 59.60 -1.73
CA GLU A 386 -10.70 60.82 -1.23
C GLU A 386 -10.01 61.59 -2.36
N VAL A 387 -9.23 60.89 -3.22
CA VAL A 387 -8.60 61.51 -4.38
C VAL A 387 -9.64 62.07 -5.37
N ARG A 388 -10.78 61.38 -5.55
CA ARG A 388 -11.85 61.85 -6.44
C ARG A 388 -12.53 63.11 -5.91
N LEU A 389 -12.74 63.21 -4.60
CA LEU A 389 -13.31 64.39 -3.94
C LEU A 389 -12.35 65.58 -4.04
N ILE A 390 -11.07 65.38 -3.68
CA ILE A 390 -10.04 66.42 -3.77
C ILE A 390 -9.92 66.96 -5.20
N ARG A 391 -9.95 66.08 -6.21
CA ARG A 391 -9.89 66.49 -7.63
C ARG A 391 -11.13 67.25 -8.08
N ARG A 392 -12.31 66.94 -7.53
CA ARG A 392 -13.55 67.65 -7.80
C ARG A 392 -13.51 69.06 -7.19
N ASP A 393 -13.09 69.16 -5.94
CA ASP A 393 -13.10 70.43 -5.20
C ASP A 393 -12.01 71.38 -5.71
N LEU A 394 -10.85 70.85 -6.14
CA LEU A 394 -9.81 71.61 -6.88
C LEU A 394 -10.28 72.14 -8.24
N ASN A 395 -11.13 71.40 -8.95
CA ASN A 395 -11.64 71.82 -10.27
C ASN A 395 -12.87 72.74 -10.18
N ALA A 396 -13.60 72.70 -9.07
CA ALA A 396 -14.80 73.52 -8.83
C ALA A 396 -14.49 74.91 -8.23
N GLY A 397 -13.21 75.21 -7.95
CA GLY A 397 -12.79 76.51 -7.44
C GLY A 397 -13.39 76.88 -6.08
N THR A 398 -13.80 75.88 -5.29
CA THR A 398 -14.38 76.08 -3.96
C THR A 398 -13.49 75.40 -2.94
N ILE A 399 -12.62 76.19 -2.29
CA ILE A 399 -12.04 75.86 -0.99
C ILE A 399 -12.36 77.03 -0.07
#